data_AF-T0ZEL9-F1
#
_entry.id   AF-T0ZEL9-F1
#
_cell.length_a   1.000
_cell.length_b   1.000
_cell.length_c   1.000
_cell.angle_alpha   90.00
_cell.angle_beta   90.00
_cell.angle_gamma   90.00
#
_symmetry.space_group_name_H-M   'P 1'
#
loop_
_entity.id
_entity.type
_entity.pdbx_description
1 polymer ?
#
loop_
_entity_poly.entity_id
_entity_poly.type
_entity_poly.pdbx_seq_one_letter_code
_entity_poly.pdbx_strand_id
1 'polypeptide(L)'
;MRDSVKVSETTTSEQTKAIQGAMDHKICIITGGAGVGKTTVISEIVKNLNIRGLRYRLLSFTGKAVSRLKEVTGSNKCSTIHRFLNKSRAETDVIIIDEASMVTDALMHQLFDTCRINRIVLVGDPNQLEPIGWGKFFKELVKSETIPCY
;
A
#
# COMPACT_ATOMS: atom_id res chain seq x y z
N MET A 1 1.41 1.18 -24.90
CA MET A 1 1.58 -0.21 -24.43
C MET A 1 1.91 -0.11 -22.94
N ARG A 2 1.10 -0.68 -22.04
CA ARG A 2 1.48 -0.70 -20.60
C ARG A 2 2.59 -1.73 -20.46
N ASP A 3 3.76 -1.32 -19.94
CA ASP A 3 4.87 -2.25 -19.71
C ASP A 3 4.44 -3.33 -18.73
N SER A 4 4.59 -4.59 -19.12
CA SER A 4 4.34 -5.74 -18.25
C SER A 4 5.16 -5.65 -16.96
N VAL A 5 4.57 -6.10 -15.84
CA VAL A 5 5.30 -6.19 -14.57
C VAL A 5 6.35 -7.29 -14.64
N LYS A 6 7.52 -7.04 -14.04
CA LYS A 6 8.53 -8.06 -13.79
C LYS A 6 8.29 -8.66 -12.40
N VAL A 7 8.09 -9.96 -12.31
CA VAL A 7 7.82 -10.67 -11.05
C VAL A 7 8.77 -11.85 -10.90
N SER A 8 8.98 -12.33 -9.67
CA SER A 8 9.77 -13.54 -9.41
C SER A 8 9.06 -14.80 -9.90
N GLU A 9 9.81 -15.85 -10.24
CA GLU A 9 9.26 -17.16 -10.66
C GLU A 9 8.35 -17.82 -9.62
N THR A 10 8.52 -17.46 -8.35
CA THR A 10 7.74 -17.97 -7.22
C THR A 10 6.42 -17.24 -6.99
N THR A 11 6.14 -16.17 -7.74
CA THR A 11 4.92 -15.36 -7.58
C THR A 11 3.72 -16.10 -8.16
N THR A 12 2.63 -16.21 -7.40
CA THR A 12 1.40 -16.86 -7.90
C THR A 12 0.71 -16.01 -8.97
N SER A 13 -0.22 -16.59 -9.73
CA SER A 13 -1.02 -15.85 -10.72
C SER A 13 -1.85 -14.73 -10.08
N GLU A 14 -2.40 -14.97 -8.89
CA GLU A 14 -3.14 -13.97 -8.10
C GLU A 14 -2.24 -12.82 -7.63
N GLN A 15 -1.07 -13.14 -7.08
CA GLN A 15 -0.08 -12.12 -6.70
C GLN A 15 0.39 -11.32 -7.91
N THR A 16 0.60 -11.96 -9.06
CA THR A 16 0.96 -11.29 -10.32
C THR A 16 -0.13 -10.32 -10.77
N LYS A 17 -1.42 -10.73 -10.68
CA LYS A 17 -2.56 -9.84 -10.94
C LYS A 17 -2.58 -8.65 -9.98
N ALA A 18 -2.34 -8.86 -8.69
CA ALA A 18 -2.28 -7.78 -7.70
C ALA A 18 -1.14 -6.79 -8.01
N ILE A 19 0.05 -7.29 -8.37
CA ILE A 19 1.22 -6.48 -8.74
C ILE A 19 0.94 -5.67 -10.01
N GLN A 20 0.34 -6.28 -11.03
CA GLN A 20 -0.06 -5.57 -12.25
C GLN A 20 -1.16 -4.54 -11.96
N GLY A 21 -2.14 -4.90 -11.11
CA GLY A 21 -3.22 -4.01 -10.68
C GLY A 21 -2.70 -2.74 -10.02
N ALA A 22 -1.70 -2.87 -9.14
CA ALA A 22 -0.97 -1.76 -8.52
C ALA A 22 -0.18 -0.91 -9.52
N MET A 23 0.11 -1.41 -10.71
CA MET A 23 0.78 -0.66 -11.78
C MET A 23 -0.20 0.01 -12.76
N ASP A 24 -1.43 -0.49 -12.82
CA ASP A 24 -2.42 -0.10 -13.83
C ASP A 24 -3.46 0.91 -13.31
N HIS A 25 -3.74 0.88 -12.01
CA HIS A 25 -4.79 1.70 -11.40
C HIS A 25 -4.21 2.86 -10.59
N LYS A 26 -4.97 3.96 -10.49
CA LYS A 26 -4.63 5.06 -9.58
C LYS A 26 -4.94 4.71 -8.13
N ILE A 27 -5.96 3.89 -7.90
CA ILE A 27 -6.36 3.40 -6.60
C ILE A 27 -6.62 1.91 -6.75
N CYS A 28 -6.02 1.08 -5.91
CA CYS A 28 -6.37 -0.33 -5.80
C CYS A 28 -6.20 -0.84 -4.37
N ILE A 29 -6.85 -1.97 -4.10
CA ILE A 29 -6.81 -2.67 -2.83
C ILE A 29 -6.16 -4.04 -3.07
N ILE A 30 -5.24 -4.43 -2.19
CA ILE A 30 -4.67 -5.78 -2.14
C ILE A 30 -5.01 -6.35 -0.78
N THR A 31 -5.83 -7.39 -0.78
CA THR A 31 -6.30 -8.06 0.42
C THR A 31 -5.56 -9.38 0.63
N GLY A 32 -5.63 -9.89 1.85
CA GLY A 32 -5.12 -11.22 2.16
C GLY A 32 -5.01 -11.46 3.65
N GLY A 33 -5.12 -12.72 4.06
CA GLY A 33 -4.99 -13.14 5.45
C GLY A 33 -3.59 -12.92 6.04
N ALA A 34 -3.41 -13.29 7.31
CA ALA A 34 -2.09 -13.41 7.91
C ALA A 34 -1.26 -14.49 7.18
N GLY A 35 0.02 -14.20 6.90
CA GLY A 35 0.95 -15.18 6.34
C GLY A 35 0.87 -15.42 4.82
N VAL A 36 -0.07 -14.80 4.10
CA VAL A 36 -0.29 -15.08 2.65
C VAL A 36 0.66 -14.35 1.69
N GLY A 37 1.71 -13.70 2.20
CA GLY A 37 2.71 -13.04 1.36
C GLY A 37 2.38 -11.62 0.88
N LYS A 38 1.47 -10.89 1.54
CA LYS A 38 1.18 -9.47 1.22
C LYS A 38 2.44 -8.60 1.14
N THR A 39 3.37 -8.76 2.09
CA THR A 39 4.63 -8.01 2.09
C THR A 39 5.54 -8.41 0.93
N THR A 40 5.47 -9.66 0.45
CA THR A 40 6.18 -10.12 -0.75
C THR A 40 5.63 -9.41 -1.99
N VAL A 41 4.30 -9.30 -2.10
CA VAL A 41 3.64 -8.51 -3.16
C VAL A 41 4.11 -7.06 -3.14
N ILE A 42 4.16 -6.43 -1.95
CA ILE A 42 4.70 -5.07 -1.79
C ILE A 42 6.15 -5.00 -2.28
N SER A 43 6.99 -5.98 -1.97
CA SER A 43 8.39 -6.03 -2.41
C SER A 43 8.51 -6.06 -3.94
N GLU A 44 7.69 -6.87 -4.62
CA GLU A 44 7.66 -6.92 -6.09
C GLU A 44 7.12 -5.63 -6.72
N ILE A 45 6.11 -5.00 -6.11
CA ILE A 45 5.63 -3.67 -6.53
C ILE A 45 6.78 -2.66 -6.43
N VAL A 46 7.50 -2.64 -5.31
CA VAL A 46 8.65 -1.75 -5.08
C VAL A 46 9.74 -1.95 -6.13
N LYS A 47 10.08 -3.19 -6.48
CA LYS A 47 11.03 -3.49 -7.57
C LYS A 47 10.56 -2.88 -8.89
N ASN A 48 9.28 -3.05 -9.24
CA ASN A 48 8.70 -2.50 -10.47
C ASN A 48 8.67 -0.96 -10.49
N LEU A 49 8.44 -0.33 -9.34
CA LEU A 49 8.49 1.13 -9.19
C LEU A 49 9.92 1.66 -9.36
N ASN A 50 10.90 0.99 -8.76
CA ASN A 50 12.32 1.35 -8.91
C ASN A 50 12.79 1.23 -10.36
N ILE A 51 12.45 0.14 -11.05
CA ILE A 51 12.78 -0.05 -12.48
C ILE A 51 12.22 1.10 -13.35
N ARG A 52 11.05 1.64 -12.99
CA ARG A 52 10.39 2.73 -13.71
C ARG A 52 10.75 4.12 -13.19
N GLY A 53 11.66 4.23 -12.22
CA GLY A 53 12.08 5.52 -11.65
C GLY A 53 10.97 6.27 -10.91
N LEU A 54 9.90 5.60 -10.48
CA LEU A 54 8.77 6.26 -9.81
C LEU A 54 9.10 6.54 -8.33
N ARG A 55 8.73 7.73 -7.84
CA ARG A 55 8.94 8.09 -6.44
C ARG A 55 7.81 7.53 -5.59
N TYR A 56 8.16 6.78 -4.55
CA TYR A 56 7.18 6.15 -3.70
C TYR A 56 7.48 6.29 -2.21
N ARG A 57 6.44 6.07 -1.40
CA ARG A 57 6.50 5.96 0.06
C ARG A 57 5.77 4.70 0.51
N LEU A 58 6.41 3.99 1.43
CA LEU A 58 5.87 2.80 2.08
C LEU A 58 5.41 3.21 3.47
N LEU A 59 4.11 3.19 3.70
CA LEU A 59 3.51 3.65 4.93
C LEU A 59 2.85 2.49 5.66
N SER A 60 2.78 2.57 6.98
CA SER A 60 1.90 1.71 7.77
C SER A 60 1.46 2.42 9.04
N PHE A 61 0.47 1.86 9.74
CA PHE A 61 -0.04 2.40 10.99
C PHE A 61 0.97 2.27 12.14
N THR A 62 1.63 1.11 12.28
CA THR A 62 2.51 0.83 13.43
C THR A 62 4.00 0.81 13.07
N GLY A 63 4.85 1.17 14.04
CA GLY A 63 6.30 1.10 13.88
C GLY A 63 6.81 -0.34 13.64
N LYS A 64 6.16 -1.34 14.22
CA LYS A 64 6.50 -2.77 14.02
C LYS A 64 6.29 -3.20 12.56
N ALA A 65 5.15 -2.84 11.97
CA ALA A 65 4.90 -3.14 10.56
C ALA A 65 5.88 -2.39 9.64
N VAL A 66 6.24 -1.15 9.98
CA VAL A 66 7.28 -0.39 9.26
C VAL A 66 8.64 -1.10 9.31
N SER A 67 9.06 -1.65 10.45
CA SER A 67 10.30 -2.41 10.55
C SER A 67 10.28 -3.65 9.64
N ARG A 68 9.17 -4.39 9.62
CA ARG A 68 8.97 -5.53 8.72
C ARG A 68 8.98 -5.12 7.24
N LEU A 69 8.32 -4.03 6.89
CA LEU A 69 8.34 -3.48 5.53
C LEU A 69 9.77 -3.18 5.09
N LYS A 70 10.59 -2.55 5.95
CA LYS A 70 12.00 -2.27 5.64
C LYS A 70 12.79 -3.54 5.41
N GLU A 71 12.63 -4.54 6.26
CA GLU A 71 13.31 -5.83 6.16
C GLU A 71 13.00 -6.54 4.84
N VAL A 72 11.72 -6.65 4.48
CA VAL A 72 11.28 -7.40 3.29
C VAL A 72 11.53 -6.65 1.98
N THR A 73 11.43 -5.31 1.99
CA THR A 73 11.58 -4.51 0.78
C THR A 73 13.01 -3.97 0.58
N GLY A 74 13.85 -3.98 1.62
CA GLY A 74 15.16 -3.31 1.62
C GLY A 74 15.07 -1.78 1.49
N SER A 75 13.88 -1.19 1.56
CA SER A 75 13.65 0.21 1.25
C SER A 75 13.85 1.11 2.47
N ASN A 76 14.62 2.19 2.30
CA ASN A 76 14.72 3.25 3.31
C ASN A 76 13.54 4.24 3.29
N LYS A 77 12.58 4.07 2.36
CA LYS A 77 11.42 4.94 2.16
C LYS A 77 10.20 4.53 2.99
N CYS A 78 10.40 3.76 4.07
CA CYS A 78 9.36 3.28 4.96
C CYS A 78 9.21 4.15 6.22
N SER A 79 7.99 4.50 6.59
CA SER A 79 7.68 5.23 7.82
C SER A 79 6.26 4.96 8.30
N THR A 80 5.94 5.30 9.55
CA THR A 80 4.53 5.36 9.95
C THR A 80 3.84 6.50 9.21
N ILE A 81 2.52 6.42 9.04
CA ILE A 81 1.75 7.51 8.42
C ILE A 81 1.94 8.80 9.22
N HIS A 82 1.83 8.77 10.55
CA HIS A 82 2.09 9.94 11.41
C HIS A 82 3.48 10.56 11.19
N ARG A 83 4.54 9.75 11.10
CA ARG A 83 5.89 10.26 10.86
C ARG A 83 6.03 10.87 9.46
N PHE A 84 5.32 10.34 8.48
CA PHE A 84 5.29 10.89 7.13
C PHE A 84 4.59 12.26 7.12
N LEU A 85 3.43 12.37 7.75
CA LEU A 85 2.64 13.61 7.83
C LEU A 85 3.37 14.73 8.59
N ASN A 86 4.17 14.40 9.60
CA ASN A 86 4.97 15.37 10.35
C ASN A 86 6.15 15.96 9.57
N LYS A 87 6.48 15.40 8.39
CA LYS A 87 7.51 15.95 7.51
C LYS A 87 6.86 16.84 6.46
N SER A 88 7.51 17.95 6.13
CA SER A 88 7.07 18.87 5.07
C SER A 88 6.74 18.13 3.77
N ARG A 89 5.75 18.63 3.02
CA ARG A 89 5.19 18.06 1.77
C ARG A 89 6.23 17.28 0.97
N ALA A 90 6.15 15.96 1.00
CA ALA A 90 6.99 15.11 0.20
C ALA A 90 6.37 14.95 -1.20
N GLU A 91 7.14 15.26 -2.24
CA GLU A 91 6.74 14.86 -3.59
C GLU A 91 6.82 13.33 -3.69
N THR A 92 5.68 12.70 -3.96
CA THR A 92 5.56 11.24 -4.05
C THR A 92 4.51 10.92 -5.09
N ASP A 93 4.87 10.07 -6.04
CA ASP A 93 3.97 9.68 -7.12
C ASP A 93 3.08 8.51 -6.65
N VAL A 94 3.63 7.60 -5.84
CA VAL A 94 2.94 6.39 -5.36
C VAL A 94 3.02 6.23 -3.85
N ILE A 95 1.88 6.09 -3.18
CA ILE A 95 1.81 5.69 -1.77
C ILE A 95 1.33 4.26 -1.68
N ILE A 96 2.05 3.43 -0.93
CA ILE A 96 1.61 2.08 -0.56
C ILE A 96 1.41 2.07 0.94
N ILE A 97 0.22 1.69 1.40
CA ILE A 97 -0.12 1.61 2.82
C ILE A 97 -0.30 0.14 3.19
N ASP A 98 0.58 -0.39 4.04
CA ASP A 98 0.43 -1.70 4.67
C ASP A 98 -0.35 -1.59 5.99
N GLU A 99 -1.05 -2.65 6.36
CA GLU A 99 -2.02 -2.66 7.47
C GLU A 99 -3.08 -1.55 7.35
N ALA A 100 -3.57 -1.32 6.13
CA ALA A 100 -4.55 -0.28 5.82
C ALA A 100 -5.89 -0.49 6.58
N SER A 101 -6.21 -1.72 6.99
CA SER A 101 -7.38 -2.02 7.83
C SER A 101 -7.34 -1.36 9.21
N MET A 102 -6.16 -0.94 9.69
CA MET A 102 -6.00 -0.27 10.98
C MET A 102 -5.98 1.26 10.87
N VAL A 103 -6.10 1.82 9.67
CA VAL A 103 -5.98 3.26 9.43
C VAL A 103 -7.34 3.93 9.55
N THR A 104 -7.42 5.00 10.35
CA THR A 104 -8.64 5.78 10.56
C THR A 104 -8.91 6.73 9.38
N ASP A 105 -10.18 7.07 9.19
CA ASP A 105 -10.63 8.01 8.15
C ASP A 105 -9.97 9.39 8.32
N ALA A 106 -9.80 9.85 9.55
CA ALA A 106 -9.12 11.11 9.86
C ALA A 106 -7.65 11.10 9.41
N LEU A 107 -6.94 9.97 9.58
CA LEU A 107 -5.56 9.85 9.16
C LEU A 107 -5.44 9.77 7.63
N MET A 108 -6.39 9.12 6.96
CA MET A 108 -6.50 9.14 5.50
C MET A 108 -6.77 10.54 4.96
N HIS A 109 -7.70 11.29 5.57
CA HIS A 109 -7.98 12.68 5.21
C HIS A 109 -6.74 13.56 5.30
N GLN A 110 -6.02 13.51 6.44
CA GLN A 110 -4.77 14.24 6.60
C GLN A 110 -3.74 13.87 5.54
N LEU A 111 -3.65 12.60 5.16
CA LEU A 111 -2.76 12.14 4.10
C LEU A 111 -3.09 12.75 2.74
N PHE A 112 -4.36 12.79 2.37
CA PHE A 112 -4.83 13.41 1.13
C PHE A 112 -4.61 14.93 1.11
N ASP A 113 -4.74 15.61 2.25
CA ASP A 113 -4.48 17.05 2.36
C ASP A 113 -2.98 17.41 2.31
N THR A 114 -2.13 16.51 2.81
CA THR A 114 -0.71 16.81 3.01
C THR A 114 0.11 16.66 1.74
N CYS A 115 -0.25 15.72 0.86
CA CYS A 115 0.55 15.42 -0.32
C CYS A 115 -0.31 15.16 -1.55
N ARG A 116 0.20 15.56 -2.71
CA ARG A 116 -0.40 15.19 -3.99
C ARG A 116 -0.07 13.73 -4.26
N ILE A 117 -1.10 12.88 -4.29
CA ILE A 117 -0.97 11.44 -4.54
C ILE A 117 -1.47 11.16 -5.96
N ASN A 118 -0.60 10.65 -6.83
CA ASN A 118 -1.01 10.21 -8.17
C ASN A 118 -1.54 8.77 -8.15
N ARG A 119 -1.01 7.94 -7.24
CA ARG A 119 -1.42 6.57 -7.03
C ARG A 119 -1.39 6.15 -5.56
N ILE A 120 -2.39 5.41 -5.12
CA ILE A 120 -2.44 4.77 -3.80
C ILE A 120 -2.73 3.27 -3.92
N VAL A 121 -1.97 2.47 -3.18
CA VAL A 121 -2.16 1.02 -3.05
C VAL A 121 -2.43 0.73 -1.59
N LEU A 122 -3.63 0.24 -1.29
CA LEU A 122 -4.05 -0.09 0.07
C LEU A 122 -3.87 -1.60 0.27
N VAL A 123 -3.01 -1.98 1.20
CA VAL A 123 -2.72 -3.39 1.51
C VAL A 123 -3.18 -3.69 2.93
N GLY A 124 -4.01 -4.70 3.09
CA GLY A 124 -4.59 -4.99 4.40
C GLY A 124 -5.36 -6.30 4.43
N ASP A 125 -5.96 -6.57 5.58
CA ASP A 125 -6.83 -7.72 5.80
C ASP A 125 -8.20 -7.21 6.28
N PRO A 126 -9.28 -7.41 5.50
CA PRO A 126 -10.61 -6.94 5.88
C PRO A 126 -11.18 -7.66 7.11
N ASN A 127 -10.59 -8.81 7.49
CA ASN A 127 -11.00 -9.61 8.64
C ASN A 127 -10.14 -9.36 9.90
N GLN A 128 -9.10 -8.52 9.80
CA GLN A 128 -8.34 -8.09 10.97
C GLN A 128 -9.10 -7.07 11.82
N LEU A 129 -8.48 -6.67 12.94
CA LEU A 129 -8.99 -5.63 13.81
C LEU A 129 -9.24 -4.34 13.04
N GLU A 130 -10.38 -3.72 13.33
CA GLU A 130 -10.75 -2.40 12.82
C GLU A 130 -9.87 -1.32 13.49
N PRO A 131 -9.79 -0.12 12.90
CA PRO A 131 -9.01 0.98 13.47
C PRO A 131 -9.49 1.30 14.90
N ILE A 132 -8.57 1.61 15.80
CA ILE A 132 -8.92 2.17 17.11
C ILE A 132 -9.22 3.66 16.90
N GLY A 133 -10.48 3.98 16.66
CA GLY A 133 -10.95 5.34 16.36
C GLY A 133 -12.24 5.31 15.54
N TRP A 134 -12.61 6.46 14.97
CA TRP A 134 -13.79 6.57 14.11
C TRP A 134 -13.46 6.16 12.68
N GLY A 135 -14.43 5.51 12.05
CA GLY A 135 -14.39 5.16 10.63
C GLY A 135 -13.90 3.75 10.32
N LYS A 136 -14.35 3.23 9.18
CA LYS A 136 -14.00 1.90 8.67
C LYS A 136 -13.60 1.95 7.20
N PHE A 137 -12.92 3.03 6.80
CA PHE A 137 -12.57 3.33 5.41
C PHE A 137 -12.15 2.10 4.58
N PHE A 138 -11.16 1.33 5.04
CA PHE A 138 -10.67 0.17 4.27
C PHE A 138 -11.76 -0.89 4.04
N LYS A 139 -12.52 -1.23 5.08
CA LYS A 139 -13.58 -2.24 5.02
C LYS A 139 -14.76 -1.78 4.15
N GLU A 140 -15.11 -0.50 4.23
CA GLU A 140 -16.15 0.10 3.40
C GLU A 140 -15.72 0.19 1.94
N LEU A 141 -14.46 0.53 1.66
CA LEU A 141 -13.92 0.51 0.31
C LEU A 141 -13.95 -0.90 -0.30
N VAL A 142 -13.53 -1.92 0.44
CA VAL A 142 -13.60 -3.32 -0.01
C VAL A 142 -15.04 -3.71 -0.32
N LYS A 143 -16.00 -3.36 0.55
CA LYS A 143 -17.43 -3.64 0.35
C LYS A 143 -18.07 -2.87 -0.81
N SER A 144 -17.52 -1.72 -1.18
CA SER A 144 -18.11 -0.87 -2.21
C SER A 144 -18.05 -1.47 -3.61
N GLU A 145 -17.08 -2.37 -3.85
CA GLU A 145 -16.78 -2.94 -5.18
C GLU A 145 -16.51 -1.90 -6.28
N THR A 146 -16.29 -0.63 -5.90
CA THR A 146 -16.02 0.49 -6.83
C THR A 146 -14.55 0.61 -7.22
N ILE A 147 -13.67 0.00 -6.43
CA ILE A 147 -12.22 0.03 -6.62
C ILE A 147 -11.74 -1.40 -6.89
N PRO A 148 -10.82 -1.61 -7.84
CA PRO A 148 -10.21 -2.92 -8.07
C PRO A 148 -9.61 -3.49 -6.78
N CYS A 149 -10.09 -4.67 -6.40
CA CYS A 149 -9.63 -5.42 -5.25
C CYS A 149 -9.00 -6.73 -5.73
N TYR A 150 -7.82 -7.04 -5.20
CA TYR A 150 -7.03 -8.22 -5.51
C TYR A 150 -6.74 -9.06 -4.27
#